data_AF-A0A842WX92-F1
#
_entry.id   AF-A0A842WX92-F1
#
_cell.length_a   1.000
_cell.length_b   1.000
_cell.length_c   1.000
_cell.angle_alpha   90.00
_cell.angle_beta   90.00
_cell.angle_gamma   90.00
#
_symmetry.space_group_name_H-M   'P 1'
#
loop_
_entity.id
_entity.type
_entity.pdbx_description
1 polymer ?
#
loop_
_entity_poly.entity_id
_entity_poly.type
_entity_poly.pdbx_seq_one_letter_code
_entity_poly.pdbx_strand_id
1 'polypeptide(L)'
;MVKEIVVLRDTGIPLFHYSVSGTRQLDEIVSAFLSAIGSMAEHMSKEKITVMEFAENKFVWVYRGDLYFIALVAERDSEEIYRVVLQELYEQFVKNYYDKLASDSVRPREFEDFLDVVELTLQKFSGVPGLARRYKTALLPTEEIRLLRKSIKKTEEHPFIKRIAIIIQGGHIIFSDFTAYELEDILDIISDFNSGETKNPIMIDHPALDEGDSFFISKTHECVHAYIVESGKDIEDYMQLVKIVRNILHEIDFRSVKLMYPSKRDEILAFYEYDVLVPLMPVERVLQNAKVIFGSLSSKLRSRATGVLRLIDDTTTIIEIQEEAGLTRSESDEVIAHLISKGIVRVASLFPLLEEKDERFTAYLEVIGIPKNNYDILNSIWRYCDSQNSVKEIAKKTGTPASRIIEVLRTLGKQVKWVKRPGVK
;
A
#
# COMPACT_ATOMS: atom_id res chain seq x y z
N MET A 1 3.85 6.55 -8.78
CA MET A 1 2.93 5.46 -8.42
C MET A 1 2.77 4.57 -9.63
N VAL A 2 2.57 3.25 -9.44
CA VAL A 2 2.19 2.36 -10.55
C VAL A 2 0.88 2.85 -11.13
N LYS A 3 0.87 3.17 -12.41
CA LYS A 3 -0.38 3.45 -13.14
C LYS A 3 -1.03 2.14 -13.53
N GLU A 4 -0.24 1.26 -14.13
CA GLU A 4 -0.71 -0.02 -14.64
C GLU A 4 0.39 -1.10 -14.54
N ILE A 5 0.00 -2.36 -14.39
CA ILE A 5 0.88 -3.54 -14.51
C ILE A 5 0.28 -4.50 -15.52
N VAL A 6 1.08 -4.99 -16.44
CA VAL A 6 0.68 -5.99 -17.43
C VAL A 6 1.56 -7.21 -17.32
N VAL A 7 0.94 -8.38 -17.37
CA VAL A 7 1.62 -9.66 -17.58
C VAL A 7 1.25 -10.16 -18.95
N LEU A 8 2.26 -10.44 -19.78
CA LEU A 8 2.06 -10.95 -21.13
C LEU A 8 3.08 -12.04 -21.46
N ARG A 9 2.71 -12.92 -22.39
CA ARG A 9 3.67 -13.86 -22.99
C ARG A 9 4.53 -13.13 -24.02
N ASP A 10 5.70 -13.70 -24.33
CA ASP A 10 6.58 -13.21 -25.38
C ASP A 10 5.95 -13.18 -26.78
N THR A 11 4.91 -13.98 -27.00
CA THR A 11 4.02 -13.93 -28.18
C THR A 11 3.11 -12.71 -28.22
N GLY A 12 3.06 -11.91 -27.15
CA GLY A 12 2.21 -10.74 -26.99
C GLY A 12 0.81 -11.02 -26.44
N ILE A 13 0.52 -12.26 -26.05
CA ILE A 13 -0.79 -12.62 -25.45
C ILE A 13 -0.86 -12.01 -24.04
N PRO A 14 -1.82 -11.10 -23.75
CA PRO A 14 -2.00 -10.58 -22.40
C PRO A 14 -2.61 -11.65 -21.49
N LEU A 15 -1.99 -11.86 -20.34
CA LEU A 15 -2.46 -12.81 -19.33
C LEU A 15 -3.19 -12.09 -18.19
N PHE A 16 -2.71 -10.90 -17.82
CA PHE A 16 -3.25 -10.14 -16.70
C PHE A 16 -3.02 -8.64 -16.91
N HIS A 17 -3.96 -7.82 -16.47
CA HIS A 17 -3.89 -6.36 -16.50
C HIS A 17 -4.37 -5.78 -15.18
N TYR A 18 -3.57 -4.89 -14.62
CA TYR A 18 -3.86 -4.09 -13.43
C TYR A 18 -3.86 -2.62 -13.81
N SER A 19 -4.85 -1.87 -13.33
CA SER A 19 -4.90 -0.41 -13.47
C SER A 19 -5.47 0.24 -12.22
N VAL A 20 -4.77 1.26 -11.72
CA VAL A 20 -5.25 2.04 -10.57
C VAL A 20 -6.48 2.86 -10.92
N SER A 21 -6.56 3.37 -12.16
CA SER A 21 -7.66 4.22 -12.65
C SER A 21 -8.76 3.45 -13.37
N GLY A 22 -8.63 2.12 -13.53
CA GLY A 22 -9.53 1.30 -14.35
C GLY A 22 -9.38 1.54 -15.85
N THR A 23 -8.44 2.37 -16.28
CA THR A 23 -8.13 2.63 -17.69
C THR A 23 -7.10 1.62 -18.20
N ARG A 24 -7.18 1.23 -19.47
CA ARG A 24 -6.22 0.32 -20.11
C ARG A 24 -5.33 1.04 -21.12
N GLN A 25 -4.53 1.99 -20.65
CA GLN A 25 -3.62 2.75 -21.53
C GLN A 25 -2.52 1.85 -22.09
N LEU A 26 -2.08 0.84 -21.33
CA LEU A 26 -1.08 -0.10 -21.82
C LEU A 26 -1.60 -0.97 -22.97
N ASP A 27 -2.87 -1.36 -23.03
CA ASP A 27 -3.33 -2.24 -24.12
C ASP A 27 -3.07 -1.63 -25.51
N GLU A 28 -3.16 -0.30 -25.62
CA GLU A 28 -2.84 0.45 -26.84
C GLU A 28 -1.32 0.55 -27.10
N ILE A 29 -0.51 0.60 -26.04
CA ILE A 29 0.94 0.82 -26.10
C ILE A 29 1.73 -0.51 -26.14
N VAL A 30 1.16 -1.61 -25.64
CA VAL A 30 1.80 -2.94 -25.54
C VAL A 30 2.25 -3.45 -26.91
N SER A 31 1.45 -3.22 -27.97
CA SER A 31 1.84 -3.61 -29.33
C SER A 31 3.06 -2.82 -29.82
N ALA A 32 3.12 -1.52 -29.53
CA ALA A 32 4.28 -0.68 -29.86
C ALA A 32 5.50 -1.05 -29.00
N PHE A 33 5.29 -1.35 -27.72
CA PHE A 33 6.30 -1.80 -26.77
C PHE A 33 6.93 -3.13 -27.18
N LEU A 34 6.12 -4.13 -27.55
CA LEU A 34 6.60 -5.43 -28.02
C LEU A 34 7.37 -5.33 -29.33
N SER A 35 6.90 -4.48 -30.25
CA SER A 35 7.60 -4.18 -31.50
C SER A 35 8.97 -3.53 -31.23
N ALA A 36 9.02 -2.55 -30.32
CA ALA A 36 10.27 -1.89 -29.93
C ALA A 36 11.22 -2.84 -29.20
N ILE A 37 10.73 -3.68 -28.30
CA ILE A 37 11.54 -4.65 -27.56
C ILE A 37 12.02 -5.79 -28.43
N GLY A 38 11.22 -6.28 -29.38
CA GLY A 38 11.66 -7.30 -30.35
C GLY A 38 12.94 -6.88 -31.07
N SER A 39 13.08 -5.58 -31.39
CA SER A 39 14.29 -5.02 -31.99
C SER A 39 15.47 -4.84 -31.01
N MET A 40 15.20 -4.62 -29.71
CA MET A 40 16.22 -4.45 -28.67
C MET A 40 16.70 -5.77 -28.05
N ALA A 41 15.83 -6.79 -27.98
CA ALA A 41 16.09 -8.08 -27.35
C ALA A 41 17.12 -8.93 -28.12
N GLU A 42 17.28 -8.71 -29.43
CA GLU A 42 18.37 -9.32 -30.22
C GLU A 42 19.77 -8.90 -29.72
N HIS A 43 19.87 -7.82 -28.94
CA HIS A 43 21.15 -7.21 -28.52
C HIS A 43 21.37 -7.18 -26.99
N MET A 44 20.43 -7.64 -26.17
CA MET A 44 20.49 -7.50 -24.71
C MET A 44 20.56 -8.84 -23.98
N SER A 45 21.56 -9.01 -23.11
CA SER A 45 21.63 -10.15 -22.18
C SER A 45 20.40 -10.13 -21.24
N LYS A 46 19.75 -11.30 -21.09
CA LYS A 46 18.48 -11.58 -20.35
C LYS A 46 18.37 -11.05 -18.90
N GLU A 47 19.38 -10.41 -18.35
CA GLU A 47 19.43 -9.94 -16.95
C GLU A 47 19.59 -8.42 -16.79
N LYS A 48 19.67 -7.64 -17.88
CA LYS A 48 19.87 -6.18 -17.77
C LYS A 48 18.56 -5.42 -17.72
N ILE A 49 18.56 -4.42 -16.85
CA ILE A 49 17.53 -3.40 -16.66
C ILE A 49 17.26 -2.76 -18.02
N THR A 50 15.99 -2.71 -18.40
CA THR A 50 15.58 -2.01 -19.61
C THR A 50 14.42 -1.12 -19.21
N VAL A 51 14.66 0.19 -19.33
CA VAL A 51 13.70 1.24 -19.01
C VAL A 51 13.48 2.02 -20.30
N MET A 52 12.22 2.35 -20.58
CA MET A 52 11.86 3.19 -21.72
C MET A 52 11.09 4.39 -21.20
N GLU A 53 11.64 5.57 -21.42
CA GLU A 53 11.09 6.84 -20.95
C GLU A 53 10.20 7.49 -22.01
N PHE A 54 9.06 8.00 -21.57
CA PHE A 54 8.08 8.79 -22.32
C PHE A 54 7.80 10.07 -21.52
N ALA A 55 7.30 11.12 -22.17
CA ALA A 55 7.19 12.48 -21.61
C ALA A 55 6.97 12.59 -20.09
N GLU A 56 5.94 11.94 -19.51
CA GLU A 56 5.65 11.97 -18.06
C GLU A 56 5.69 10.58 -17.40
N ASN A 57 5.99 9.53 -18.16
CA ASN A 57 5.90 8.14 -17.72
C ASN A 57 7.11 7.33 -18.17
N LYS A 58 7.41 6.25 -17.48
CA LYS A 58 8.37 5.27 -17.97
C LYS A 58 7.85 3.85 -17.82
N PHE A 59 8.31 2.97 -18.69
CA PHE A 59 8.13 1.53 -18.54
C PHE A 59 9.30 0.94 -17.79
N VAL A 60 8.98 0.13 -16.79
CA VAL A 60 9.92 -0.76 -16.12
C VAL A 60 9.43 -2.17 -16.40
N TRP A 61 10.32 -3.07 -16.82
CA TRP A 61 9.91 -4.45 -17.04
C TRP A 61 10.93 -5.48 -16.58
N VAL A 62 10.42 -6.69 -16.38
CA VAL A 62 11.19 -7.90 -16.08
C VAL A 62 10.75 -8.96 -17.09
N TYR A 63 11.72 -9.54 -17.80
CA TYR A 63 11.50 -10.67 -18.71
C TYR A 63 12.16 -11.92 -18.14
N ARG A 64 11.39 -12.98 -17.92
CA ARG A 64 11.88 -14.27 -17.41
C ARG A 64 11.06 -15.42 -17.97
N GLY A 65 11.73 -16.41 -18.54
CA GLY A 65 11.06 -17.50 -19.26
C GLY A 65 10.42 -16.95 -20.54
N ASP A 66 9.12 -17.16 -20.69
CA ASP A 66 8.26 -16.63 -21.76
C ASP A 66 7.39 -15.46 -21.28
N LEU A 67 7.59 -14.95 -20.06
CA LEU A 67 6.74 -13.92 -19.47
C LEU A 67 7.43 -12.56 -19.38
N TYR A 68 6.69 -11.52 -19.76
CA TYR A 68 7.00 -10.13 -19.47
C TYR A 68 6.08 -9.63 -18.35
N PHE A 69 6.69 -9.01 -17.35
CA PHE A 69 6.03 -8.23 -16.31
C PHE A 69 6.39 -6.77 -16.56
N ILE A 70 5.41 -5.93 -16.85
CA ILE A 70 5.61 -4.55 -17.28
C ILE A 70 4.85 -3.65 -16.33
N ALA A 71 5.48 -2.61 -15.82
CA ALA A 71 4.82 -1.54 -15.09
C ALA A 71 4.94 -0.22 -15.85
N LEU A 72 3.82 0.47 -16.02
CA LEU A 72 3.79 1.88 -16.39
C LEU A 72 3.81 2.72 -15.11
N VAL A 73 4.83 3.56 -14.98
CA VAL A 73 5.09 4.32 -13.76
C VAL A 73 5.42 5.77 -14.09
N ALA A 74 5.35 6.67 -13.11
CA ALA A 74 5.74 8.05 -13.34
C ALA A 74 7.25 8.16 -13.62
N GLU A 75 7.66 9.08 -14.48
CA GLU A 75 9.07 9.28 -14.88
C GLU A 75 10.02 9.38 -13.66
N ARG A 76 9.59 10.12 -12.63
CA ARG A 76 10.37 10.41 -11.42
C ARG A 76 10.44 9.26 -10.42
N ASP A 77 9.69 8.18 -10.63
CA ASP A 77 9.70 7.05 -9.71
C ASP A 77 11.02 6.27 -9.76
N SER A 78 11.35 5.61 -8.66
CA SER A 78 12.50 4.71 -8.61
C SER A 78 12.23 3.43 -9.40
N GLU A 79 12.97 3.23 -10.50
CA GLU A 79 12.88 2.01 -11.31
C GLU A 79 13.34 0.77 -10.54
N GLU A 80 14.26 0.95 -9.58
CA GLU A 80 14.80 -0.14 -8.78
C GLU A 80 13.75 -0.72 -7.86
N ILE A 81 12.91 0.13 -7.26
CA ILE A 81 11.77 -0.31 -6.45
C ILE A 81 10.83 -1.16 -7.32
N TYR A 82 10.48 -0.69 -8.52
CA TYR A 82 9.55 -1.42 -9.38
C TYR A 82 10.13 -2.70 -9.97
N ARG A 83 11.43 -2.73 -10.25
CA ARG A 83 12.11 -3.96 -10.65
C ARG A 83 11.96 -5.04 -9.58
N VAL A 84 12.15 -4.68 -8.31
CA VAL A 84 11.93 -5.62 -7.20
C VAL A 84 10.47 -6.03 -7.06
N VAL A 85 9.53 -5.08 -7.22
CA VAL A 85 8.09 -5.37 -7.25
C VAL A 85 7.76 -6.39 -8.33
N LEU A 86 8.18 -6.15 -9.58
CA LEU A 86 7.89 -7.02 -10.71
C LEU A 86 8.54 -8.39 -10.59
N GLN A 87 9.75 -8.49 -10.00
CA GLN A 87 10.38 -9.78 -9.70
C GLN A 87 9.59 -10.58 -8.67
N GLU A 88 9.13 -9.93 -7.60
CA GLU A 88 8.31 -10.56 -6.57
C GLU A 88 6.95 -11.00 -7.13
N LEU A 89 6.33 -10.18 -7.98
CA LEU A 89 5.10 -10.53 -8.69
C LEU A 89 5.31 -11.70 -9.63
N TYR A 90 6.40 -11.75 -10.39
CA TYR A 90 6.76 -12.89 -11.23
C TYR A 90 6.87 -14.17 -10.41
N GLU A 91 7.62 -14.14 -9.30
CA GLU A 91 7.79 -15.31 -8.43
C GLU A 91 6.45 -15.84 -7.91
N GLN A 92 5.55 -14.94 -7.48
CA GLN A 92 4.23 -15.31 -6.99
C GLN A 92 3.29 -15.78 -8.10
N PHE A 93 3.31 -15.14 -9.27
CA PHE A 93 2.49 -15.51 -10.41
C PHE A 93 2.83 -16.90 -10.93
N VAL A 94 4.12 -17.18 -11.18
CA VAL A 94 4.56 -18.49 -11.64
C VAL A 94 4.26 -19.57 -10.59
N LYS A 95 4.46 -19.27 -9.30
CA LYS A 95 4.14 -20.21 -8.23
C LYS A 95 2.65 -20.57 -8.18
N ASN A 96 1.76 -19.59 -8.36
CA ASN A 96 0.32 -19.79 -8.21
C ASN A 96 -0.34 -20.36 -9.47
N TYR A 97 0.25 -20.11 -10.65
CA TYR A 97 -0.37 -20.45 -11.93
C TYR A 97 0.48 -21.32 -12.84
N TYR A 98 1.49 -22.01 -12.32
CA TYR A 98 2.37 -22.89 -13.10
C TYR A 98 1.59 -23.86 -14.02
N ASP A 99 0.60 -24.54 -13.45
CA ASP A 99 -0.20 -25.54 -14.19
C ASP A 99 -1.05 -24.89 -15.31
N LYS A 100 -1.59 -23.69 -15.06
CA LYS A 100 -2.38 -22.94 -16.04
C LYS A 100 -1.47 -22.41 -17.16
N LEU A 101 -0.27 -21.94 -16.81
CA LEU A 101 0.72 -21.47 -17.76
C LEU A 101 1.23 -22.58 -18.69
N ALA A 102 1.26 -23.83 -18.24
CA ALA A 102 1.63 -24.97 -19.07
C ALA A 102 0.55 -25.36 -20.11
N SER A 103 -0.68 -24.85 -19.98
CA SER A 103 -1.76 -25.10 -20.93
C SER A 103 -1.61 -24.26 -22.21
N ASP A 104 -2.03 -24.81 -23.35
CA ASP A 104 -2.06 -24.10 -24.64
C ASP A 104 -3.25 -23.13 -24.76
N SER A 105 -4.31 -23.33 -23.97
CA SER A 105 -5.53 -22.51 -24.02
C SER A 105 -5.69 -21.70 -22.73
N VAL A 106 -4.93 -20.61 -22.63
CA VAL A 106 -4.96 -19.74 -21.45
C VAL A 106 -5.93 -18.59 -21.65
N ARG A 107 -6.84 -18.38 -20.69
CA ARG A 107 -7.79 -17.26 -20.70
C ARG A 107 -7.44 -16.22 -19.62
N PRO A 108 -7.49 -14.91 -19.91
CA PRO A 108 -7.16 -13.86 -18.91
C PRO A 108 -7.96 -13.94 -17.61
N ARG A 109 -9.23 -14.37 -17.68
CA ARG A 109 -10.09 -14.54 -16.50
C ARG A 109 -9.53 -15.52 -15.47
N GLU A 110 -8.69 -16.45 -15.90
CA GLU A 110 -8.11 -17.46 -15.03
C GLU A 110 -7.05 -16.90 -14.06
N PHE A 111 -6.69 -15.61 -14.19
CA PHE A 111 -5.72 -14.91 -13.35
C PHE A 111 -6.32 -13.70 -12.62
N GLU A 112 -7.65 -13.54 -12.59
CA GLU A 112 -8.29 -12.37 -11.96
C GLU A 112 -7.96 -12.24 -10.47
N ASP A 113 -7.81 -13.36 -9.76
CA ASP A 113 -7.39 -13.43 -8.36
C ASP A 113 -5.95 -12.93 -8.12
N PHE A 114 -5.14 -12.79 -9.17
CA PHE A 114 -3.80 -12.20 -9.07
C PHE A 114 -3.84 -10.71 -8.73
N LEU A 115 -4.98 -10.06 -8.91
CA LEU A 115 -5.20 -8.66 -8.57
C LEU A 115 -4.91 -8.39 -7.08
N ASP A 116 -5.38 -9.28 -6.20
CA ASP A 116 -5.16 -9.16 -4.76
C ASP A 116 -3.68 -9.33 -4.41
N VAL A 117 -2.97 -10.20 -5.13
CA VAL A 117 -1.52 -10.39 -5.00
C VAL A 117 -0.77 -9.12 -5.39
N VAL A 118 -1.18 -8.47 -6.49
CA VAL A 118 -0.60 -7.19 -6.92
C VAL A 118 -0.82 -6.11 -5.87
N GLU A 119 -2.05 -5.96 -5.37
CA GLU A 119 -2.37 -4.96 -4.36
C GLU A 119 -1.61 -5.18 -3.05
N LEU A 120 -1.58 -6.42 -2.54
CA LEU A 120 -0.82 -6.78 -1.35
C LEU A 120 0.67 -6.54 -1.52
N THR A 121 1.23 -6.86 -2.68
CA THR A 121 2.64 -6.63 -2.98
C THR A 121 2.92 -5.14 -3.01
N LEU A 122 2.13 -4.37 -3.73
CA LEU A 122 2.29 -2.92 -3.82
C LEU A 122 2.13 -2.26 -2.44
N GLN A 123 1.20 -2.73 -1.60
CA GLN A 123 0.94 -2.21 -0.25
C GLN A 123 2.20 -2.22 0.63
N LYS A 124 3.05 -3.26 0.49
CA LYS A 124 4.33 -3.34 1.22
C LYS A 124 5.23 -2.14 0.97
N PHE A 125 5.20 -1.58 -0.25
CA PHE A 125 6.13 -0.52 -0.67
C PHE A 125 5.62 0.90 -0.45
N SER A 126 4.30 1.15 -0.56
CA SER A 126 3.78 2.50 -0.35
C SER A 126 3.26 2.75 1.08
N GLY A 127 2.98 1.70 1.84
CA GLY A 127 2.32 1.79 3.15
C GLY A 127 0.81 2.09 3.06
N VAL A 128 0.30 2.46 1.88
CA VAL A 128 -1.11 2.73 1.62
C VAL A 128 -1.84 1.41 1.36
N PRO A 129 -2.90 1.07 2.13
CA PRO A 129 -3.75 -0.08 1.86
C PRO A 129 -4.24 -0.09 0.41
N GLY A 130 -4.27 -1.26 -0.25
CA GLY A 130 -4.66 -1.36 -1.66
C GLY A 130 -6.00 -0.68 -1.97
N LEU A 131 -7.00 -0.88 -1.09
CA LEU A 131 -8.30 -0.22 -1.19
C LEU A 131 -8.22 1.31 -1.24
N ALA A 132 -7.34 1.93 -0.45
CA ALA A 132 -7.20 3.39 -0.38
C ALA A 132 -6.54 4.01 -1.62
N ARG A 133 -5.96 3.18 -2.50
CA ARG A 133 -5.35 3.65 -3.75
C ARG A 133 -6.37 3.79 -4.87
N ARG A 134 -7.30 2.85 -4.94
CA ARG A 134 -8.34 2.79 -5.98
C ARG A 134 -9.63 3.46 -5.54
N TYR A 135 -9.99 3.28 -4.26
CA TYR A 135 -11.28 3.68 -3.75
C TYR A 135 -11.14 4.77 -2.68
N LYS A 136 -12.23 5.52 -2.52
CA LYS A 136 -12.41 6.36 -1.34
C LYS A 136 -12.45 5.44 -0.13
N THR A 137 -11.69 5.76 0.91
CA THR A 137 -11.62 4.94 2.13
C THR A 137 -11.81 5.79 3.38
N ALA A 138 -12.25 5.15 4.45
CA ALA A 138 -12.57 5.79 5.71
C ALA A 138 -11.85 5.04 6.83
N LEU A 139 -10.97 5.73 7.56
CA LEU A 139 -10.18 5.13 8.64
C LEU A 139 -10.87 5.33 9.98
N LEU A 140 -11.39 4.24 10.53
CA LEU A 140 -11.89 4.20 11.90
C LEU A 140 -10.75 4.27 12.93
N PRO A 141 -11.01 4.83 14.12
CA PRO A 141 -10.17 4.65 15.30
C PRO A 141 -9.82 3.17 15.56
N THR A 142 -8.63 2.92 16.11
CA THR A 142 -8.08 1.56 16.27
C THR A 142 -8.97 0.63 17.11
N GLU A 143 -9.61 1.15 18.16
CA GLU A 143 -10.51 0.33 18.98
C GLU A 143 -11.80 -0.03 18.24
N GLU A 144 -12.38 0.92 17.52
CA GLU A 144 -13.61 0.72 16.74
C GLU A 144 -13.41 -0.27 15.60
N ILE A 145 -12.33 -0.13 14.83
CA ILE A 145 -12.02 -1.09 13.76
C ILE A 145 -11.75 -2.49 14.33
N ARG A 146 -11.19 -2.60 15.55
CA ARG A 146 -10.95 -3.89 16.20
C ARG A 146 -12.25 -4.55 16.62
N LEU A 147 -13.18 -3.78 17.19
CA LEU A 147 -14.52 -4.25 17.54
C LEU A 147 -15.29 -4.69 16.30
N LEU A 148 -15.25 -3.88 15.24
CA LEU A 148 -15.90 -4.16 13.96
C LEU A 148 -15.34 -5.42 13.29
N ARG A 149 -14.01 -5.57 13.22
CA ARG A 149 -13.40 -6.79 12.66
C ARG A 149 -13.77 -8.04 13.45
N LYS A 150 -13.87 -7.93 14.78
CA LYS A 150 -14.27 -9.06 15.63
C LYS A 150 -15.70 -9.50 15.35
N SER A 151 -16.62 -8.57 15.09
CA SER A 151 -18.00 -8.92 14.75
C SER A 151 -18.15 -9.44 13.34
N ILE A 152 -17.48 -8.84 12.37
CA ILE A 152 -17.42 -9.32 10.98
C ILE A 152 -16.96 -10.77 10.96
N LYS A 153 -15.82 -11.08 11.59
CA LYS A 153 -15.30 -12.44 11.67
C LYS A 153 -16.32 -13.42 12.27
N LYS A 154 -17.01 -13.03 13.33
CA LYS A 154 -18.06 -13.85 13.95
C LYS A 154 -19.26 -14.05 13.03
N THR A 155 -19.59 -13.08 12.20
CA THR A 155 -20.67 -13.18 11.22
C THR A 155 -20.27 -14.06 10.02
N GLU A 156 -19.02 -13.99 9.57
CA GLU A 156 -18.47 -14.85 8.49
C GLU A 156 -18.21 -16.30 8.93
N GLU A 157 -18.17 -16.59 10.23
CA GLU A 157 -18.21 -17.98 10.73
C GLU A 157 -19.54 -18.68 10.39
N HIS A 158 -20.57 -17.93 10.00
CA HIS A 158 -21.86 -18.50 9.59
C HIS A 158 -21.80 -18.97 8.13
N PRO A 159 -22.23 -20.21 7.81
CA PRO A 159 -22.01 -20.81 6.49
C PRO A 159 -22.68 -20.07 5.33
N PHE A 160 -23.75 -19.31 5.62
CA PHE A 160 -24.49 -18.55 4.61
C PHE A 160 -23.95 -17.14 4.36
N ILE A 161 -22.93 -16.69 5.12
CA ILE A 161 -22.28 -15.39 4.90
C ILE A 161 -20.85 -15.66 4.45
N LYS A 162 -20.54 -15.33 3.20
CA LYS A 162 -19.21 -15.58 2.64
C LYS A 162 -18.24 -14.45 2.92
N ARG A 163 -18.63 -13.22 2.60
CA ARG A 163 -17.79 -12.02 2.68
C ARG A 163 -18.61 -10.78 3.00
N ILE A 164 -17.95 -9.74 3.52
CA ILE A 164 -18.60 -8.50 3.97
C ILE A 164 -17.86 -7.25 3.47
N ALA A 165 -18.61 -6.22 3.08
CA ALA A 165 -18.11 -4.87 2.85
C ALA A 165 -18.96 -3.80 3.56
N ILE A 166 -18.31 -2.75 4.06
CA ILE A 166 -18.90 -1.66 4.82
C ILE A 166 -18.45 -0.33 4.23
N ILE A 167 -19.43 0.46 3.81
CA ILE A 167 -19.25 1.65 3.00
C ILE A 167 -20.08 2.79 3.61
N ILE A 168 -19.44 3.91 3.98
CA ILE A 168 -20.18 5.08 4.49
C ILE A 168 -20.73 5.94 3.36
N GLN A 169 -21.63 6.85 3.72
CA GLN A 169 -22.15 7.85 2.78
C GLN A 169 -21.02 8.56 2.02
N GLY A 170 -21.22 8.78 0.72
CA GLY A 170 -20.20 9.34 -0.19
C GLY A 170 -19.26 8.30 -0.82
N GLY A 171 -19.47 7.02 -0.55
CA GLY A 171 -18.79 5.90 -1.19
C GLY A 171 -17.41 5.59 -0.59
N HIS A 172 -17.17 5.95 0.68
CA HIS A 172 -15.90 5.61 1.33
C HIS A 172 -15.98 4.25 1.99
N ILE A 173 -15.04 3.37 1.64
CA ILE A 173 -14.94 2.01 2.17
C ILE A 173 -14.24 2.04 3.53
N ILE A 174 -14.88 1.50 4.56
CA ILE A 174 -14.28 1.27 5.87
C ILE A 174 -13.56 -0.07 5.92
N PHE A 175 -14.25 -1.08 5.39
CA PHE A 175 -13.82 -2.47 5.42
C PHE A 175 -14.38 -3.19 4.20
N SER A 176 -13.61 -4.10 3.63
CA SER A 176 -14.08 -4.98 2.55
C SER A 176 -13.22 -6.23 2.51
N ASP A 177 -13.86 -7.39 2.58
CA ASP A 177 -13.28 -8.69 2.19
C ASP A 177 -13.76 -9.12 0.79
N PHE A 178 -14.47 -8.25 0.07
CA PHE A 178 -14.77 -8.45 -1.34
C PHE A 178 -13.48 -8.38 -2.17
N THR A 179 -13.46 -9.18 -3.23
CA THR A 179 -12.50 -8.99 -4.33
C THR A 179 -12.74 -7.62 -4.97
N ALA A 180 -11.76 -7.13 -5.73
CA ALA A 180 -11.88 -5.80 -6.30
C ALA A 180 -13.06 -5.66 -7.29
N TYR A 181 -13.41 -6.71 -8.05
CA TYR A 181 -14.51 -6.65 -9.01
C TYR A 181 -15.87 -6.66 -8.30
N GLU A 182 -16.06 -7.52 -7.29
CA GLU A 182 -17.27 -7.51 -6.45
C GLU A 182 -17.48 -6.15 -5.78
N LEU A 183 -16.38 -5.52 -5.35
CA LEU A 183 -16.42 -4.21 -4.73
C LEU A 183 -16.79 -3.11 -5.73
N GLU A 184 -16.30 -3.17 -6.97
CA GLU A 184 -16.68 -2.23 -8.04
C GLU A 184 -18.17 -2.33 -8.33
N ASP A 185 -18.69 -3.53 -8.55
CA ASP A 185 -20.13 -3.75 -8.78
C ASP A 185 -20.97 -3.21 -7.62
N ILE A 186 -20.52 -3.44 -6.38
CA ILE A 186 -21.24 -2.97 -5.20
C ILE A 186 -21.20 -1.44 -5.08
N LEU A 187 -20.09 -0.80 -5.43
CA LEU A 187 -20.02 0.67 -5.44
C LEU A 187 -20.97 1.27 -6.49
N ASP A 188 -21.09 0.63 -7.64
CA ASP A 188 -22.04 1.03 -8.69
C ASP A 188 -23.49 0.84 -8.20
N ILE A 189 -23.83 -0.32 -7.65
CA ILE A 189 -25.16 -0.61 -7.08
C ILE A 189 -25.51 0.38 -5.95
N ILE A 190 -24.56 0.71 -5.07
CA ILE A 190 -24.78 1.62 -3.94
C ILE A 190 -25.02 3.07 -4.41
N SER A 191 -24.45 3.46 -5.55
CA SER A 191 -24.67 4.79 -6.11
C SER A 191 -26.16 4.98 -6.46
N ASP A 192 -26.78 3.95 -7.04
CA ASP A 192 -28.22 3.90 -7.33
C ASP A 192 -29.05 3.73 -6.05
N PHE A 193 -28.58 2.91 -5.10
CA PHE A 193 -29.26 2.66 -3.84
C PHE A 193 -29.46 3.91 -2.98
N ASN A 194 -28.57 4.91 -3.10
CA ASN A 194 -28.67 6.16 -2.35
C ASN A 194 -29.67 7.17 -2.92
N SER A 195 -30.25 6.93 -4.11
CA SER A 195 -31.28 7.79 -4.72
C SER A 195 -32.62 7.79 -3.98
N GLY A 196 -32.84 6.83 -3.06
CA GLY A 196 -34.03 6.77 -2.20
C GLY A 196 -35.23 6.03 -2.79
N GLU A 197 -35.11 5.51 -4.03
CA GLU A 197 -36.20 4.80 -4.71
C GLU A 197 -36.21 3.28 -4.43
N THR A 198 -35.16 2.75 -3.82
CA THR A 198 -34.99 1.32 -3.58
C THR A 198 -35.46 0.89 -2.19
N LYS A 199 -36.05 -0.30 -2.11
CA LYS A 199 -36.39 -0.95 -0.83
C LYS A 199 -35.09 -1.17 -0.02
N ASN A 200 -35.17 -1.23 1.31
CA ASN A 200 -34.03 -1.57 2.17
C ASN A 200 -34.53 -2.53 3.26
N PRO A 201 -33.92 -3.72 3.42
CA PRO A 201 -32.79 -4.28 2.67
C PRO A 201 -33.16 -4.82 1.27
N ILE A 202 -32.15 -5.17 0.47
CA ILE A 202 -32.32 -5.82 -0.85
C ILE A 202 -31.43 -7.03 -1.01
N MET A 203 -31.85 -7.92 -1.92
CA MET A 203 -31.09 -9.05 -2.42
C MET A 203 -30.94 -8.90 -3.93
N ILE A 204 -29.73 -9.05 -4.46
CA ILE A 204 -29.44 -8.95 -5.89
C ILE A 204 -28.60 -10.14 -6.32
N ASP A 205 -29.10 -10.92 -7.27
CA ASP A 205 -28.28 -11.88 -8.01
C ASP A 205 -27.42 -11.11 -9.03
N HIS A 206 -26.11 -11.32 -9.03
CA HIS A 206 -25.19 -10.56 -9.87
C HIS A 206 -24.25 -11.50 -10.66
N PRO A 207 -23.98 -11.22 -11.95
CA PRO A 207 -23.10 -12.07 -12.77
C PRO A 207 -21.64 -12.17 -12.29
N ALA A 208 -21.23 -11.29 -11.38
CA ALA A 208 -19.89 -11.31 -10.79
C ALA A 208 -19.76 -12.26 -9.60
N LEU A 209 -20.87 -12.84 -9.13
CA LEU A 209 -20.86 -13.80 -8.04
C LEU A 209 -20.89 -15.23 -8.57
N ASP A 210 -20.44 -16.17 -7.73
CA ASP A 210 -20.56 -17.60 -8.01
C ASP A 210 -22.03 -18.00 -8.18
N GLU A 211 -22.27 -19.07 -8.95
CA GLU A 211 -23.62 -19.61 -9.10
C GLU A 211 -24.19 -20.04 -7.74
N GLY A 212 -25.36 -19.49 -7.39
CA GLY A 212 -25.98 -19.71 -6.08
C GLY A 212 -25.54 -18.71 -5.01
N ASP A 213 -24.88 -17.61 -5.37
CA ASP A 213 -24.63 -16.48 -4.48
C ASP A 213 -25.38 -15.22 -4.90
N SER A 214 -25.69 -14.39 -3.90
CA SER A 214 -26.36 -13.10 -4.08
C SER A 214 -25.69 -12.02 -3.23
N PHE A 215 -25.79 -10.77 -3.68
CA PHE A 215 -25.50 -9.61 -2.84
C PHE A 215 -26.69 -9.33 -1.93
N PHE A 216 -26.47 -9.39 -0.63
CA PHE A 216 -27.39 -8.87 0.37
C PHE A 216 -26.93 -7.48 0.81
N ILE A 217 -27.74 -6.46 0.57
CA ILE A 217 -27.38 -5.06 0.84
C ILE A 217 -28.38 -4.46 1.80
N SER A 218 -27.88 -3.80 2.84
CA SER A 218 -28.70 -3.12 3.82
C SER A 218 -28.03 -1.85 4.30
N LYS A 219 -28.85 -0.88 4.70
CA LYS A 219 -28.41 0.47 5.06
C LYS A 219 -28.85 0.85 6.46
N THR A 220 -27.92 1.47 7.18
CA THR A 220 -28.15 2.20 8.44
C THR A 220 -28.22 3.71 8.16
N HIS A 221 -28.25 4.54 9.20
CA HIS A 221 -28.29 5.99 9.00
C HIS A 221 -27.04 6.51 8.26
N GLU A 222 -25.86 6.04 8.65
CA GLU A 222 -24.57 6.62 8.23
C GLU A 222 -23.75 5.71 7.29
N CYS A 223 -24.13 4.43 7.15
CA CYS A 223 -23.44 3.49 6.26
C CYS A 223 -24.35 2.49 5.55
N VAL A 224 -23.83 1.96 4.45
CA VAL A 224 -24.31 0.78 3.74
C VAL A 224 -23.39 -0.38 4.07
N HIS A 225 -23.97 -1.55 4.33
CA HIS A 225 -23.24 -2.79 4.51
C HIS A 225 -23.77 -3.85 3.54
N ALA A 226 -22.84 -4.40 2.77
CA ALA A 226 -23.09 -5.39 1.74
C ALA A 226 -22.46 -6.72 2.14
N TYR A 227 -23.11 -7.82 1.81
CA TYR A 227 -22.67 -9.18 2.10
C TYR A 227 -22.79 -10.01 0.83
N ILE A 228 -21.85 -10.90 0.60
CA ILE A 228 -22.03 -12.01 -0.34
C ILE A 228 -22.59 -13.17 0.46
N VAL A 229 -23.78 -13.63 0.09
CA VAL A 229 -24.52 -14.67 0.80
C VAL A 229 -24.89 -15.79 -0.15
N GLU A 230 -24.99 -17.01 0.36
CA GLU A 230 -25.55 -18.13 -0.40
C GLU A 230 -27.04 -17.86 -0.66
N SER A 231 -27.52 -18.03 -1.88
CA SER A 231 -28.93 -17.82 -2.22
C SER A 231 -29.83 -18.86 -1.54
N GLY A 232 -31.08 -18.49 -1.24
CA GLY A 232 -32.11 -19.45 -0.81
C GLY A 232 -32.68 -19.26 0.60
N LYS A 233 -32.19 -18.30 1.38
CA LYS A 233 -32.88 -17.82 2.59
C LYS A 233 -33.68 -16.56 2.30
N ASP A 234 -34.65 -16.29 3.18
CA ASP A 234 -35.38 -15.03 3.10
C ASP A 234 -34.54 -13.85 3.63
N ILE A 235 -34.99 -12.65 3.30
CA ILE A 235 -34.31 -11.41 3.71
C ILE A 235 -34.27 -11.25 5.24
N GLU A 236 -35.30 -11.72 5.95
CA GLU A 236 -35.40 -11.56 7.41
C GLU A 236 -34.38 -12.45 8.14
N ASP A 237 -34.16 -13.66 7.66
CA ASP A 237 -33.10 -14.56 8.12
C ASP A 237 -31.75 -13.86 8.01
N TYR A 238 -31.42 -13.29 6.85
CA TYR A 238 -30.17 -12.55 6.68
C TYR A 238 -30.05 -11.35 7.62
N MET A 239 -31.14 -10.61 7.83
CA MET A 239 -31.17 -9.50 8.79
C MET A 239 -30.83 -9.96 10.22
N GLN A 240 -31.26 -11.16 10.64
CA GLN A 240 -30.90 -11.71 11.94
C GLN A 240 -29.42 -12.11 12.00
N LEU A 241 -28.89 -12.69 10.93
CA LEU A 241 -27.47 -13.10 10.85
C LEU A 241 -26.52 -11.91 10.94
N VAL A 242 -26.86 -10.80 10.27
CA VAL A 242 -26.00 -9.61 10.24
C VAL A 242 -26.24 -8.65 11.40
N LYS A 243 -27.17 -8.96 12.30
CA LYS A 243 -27.58 -8.09 13.42
C LYS A 243 -26.41 -7.65 14.30
N ILE A 244 -25.43 -8.51 14.52
CA ILE A 244 -24.26 -8.20 15.36
C ILE A 244 -23.42 -7.08 14.71
N VAL A 245 -23.13 -7.19 13.42
CA VAL A 245 -22.38 -6.17 12.67
C VAL A 245 -23.19 -4.87 12.64
N ARG A 246 -24.49 -4.95 12.33
CA ARG A 246 -25.38 -3.78 12.30
C ARG A 246 -25.43 -3.04 13.63
N ASN A 247 -25.49 -3.74 14.76
CA ASN A 247 -25.49 -3.10 16.08
C ASN A 247 -24.21 -2.31 16.33
N ILE A 248 -23.04 -2.86 16.00
CA ILE A 248 -21.76 -2.16 16.14
C ILE A 248 -21.68 -0.95 15.21
N LEU A 249 -22.20 -1.08 13.99
CA LEU A 249 -22.27 0.07 13.06
C LEU A 249 -23.19 1.19 13.57
N HIS A 250 -24.17 0.90 14.42
CA HIS A 250 -24.97 1.93 15.10
C HIS A 250 -24.25 2.61 16.26
N GLU A 251 -23.20 1.99 16.82
CA GLU A 251 -22.44 2.53 17.96
C GLU A 251 -21.23 3.38 17.53
N ILE A 252 -20.76 3.24 16.29
CA ILE A 252 -19.60 3.97 15.74
C ILE A 252 -19.97 5.43 15.45
N ASP A 253 -19.13 6.37 15.89
CA ASP A 253 -19.26 7.79 15.53
C ASP A 253 -18.52 8.09 14.22
N PHE A 254 -19.25 8.05 13.11
CA PHE A 254 -18.65 8.28 11.78
C PHE A 254 -18.20 9.73 11.55
N ARG A 255 -18.53 10.68 12.44
CA ARG A 255 -18.09 12.09 12.31
C ARG A 255 -16.61 12.27 12.62
N SER A 256 -16.04 11.37 13.41
CA SER A 256 -14.63 11.39 13.82
C SER A 256 -13.68 10.72 12.80
N VAL A 257 -14.25 10.13 11.75
CA VAL A 257 -13.54 9.24 10.84
C VAL A 257 -12.68 10.02 9.87
N LYS A 258 -11.42 9.61 9.73
CA LYS A 258 -10.51 10.22 8.76
C LYS A 258 -10.85 9.71 7.37
N LEU A 259 -11.41 10.58 6.54
CA LEU A 259 -11.68 10.30 5.12
C LEU A 259 -10.38 10.38 4.31
N MET A 260 -10.19 9.39 3.44
CA MET A 260 -9.09 9.32 2.50
C MET A 260 -9.64 9.19 1.09
N TYR A 261 -9.10 10.00 0.19
CA TYR A 261 -9.43 9.96 -1.23
C TYR A 261 -8.31 9.23 -1.97
N PRO A 262 -8.64 8.44 -3.01
CA PRO A 262 -7.61 7.83 -3.84
C PRO A 262 -6.74 8.95 -4.40
N SER A 263 -5.42 8.83 -4.21
CA SER A 263 -4.50 9.87 -4.67
C SER A 263 -4.50 9.87 -6.20
N LYS A 264 -5.21 10.85 -6.79
CA LYS A 264 -5.19 11.11 -8.25
C LYS A 264 -3.88 11.75 -8.71
N ARG A 265 -2.97 12.08 -7.78
CA ARG A 265 -1.69 12.68 -8.12
C ARG A 265 -0.67 11.57 -8.30
N ASP A 266 0.13 11.69 -9.35
CA ASP A 266 1.31 10.86 -9.60
C ASP A 266 2.32 11.07 -8.47
N GLU A 267 2.07 10.44 -7.33
CA GLU A 267 2.97 10.49 -6.20
C GLU A 267 4.19 9.65 -6.50
N ILE A 268 5.36 10.28 -6.35
CA ILE A 268 6.63 9.65 -6.66
C ILE A 268 6.83 8.46 -5.69
N LEU A 269 6.88 7.24 -6.23
CA LEU A 269 7.28 6.06 -5.47
C LEU A 269 8.81 6.05 -5.37
N ALA A 270 9.28 6.83 -4.41
CA ALA A 270 10.63 6.78 -3.89
C ALA A 270 10.54 6.74 -2.36
N PHE A 271 11.53 6.13 -1.72
CA PHE A 271 11.62 6.22 -0.27
C PHE A 271 11.94 7.66 0.10
N TYR A 272 11.21 8.20 1.08
CA TYR A 272 11.48 9.55 1.56
C TYR A 272 12.74 9.50 2.42
N GLU A 273 13.71 10.36 2.13
CA GLU A 273 15.03 10.40 2.77
C GLU A 273 14.97 10.42 4.30
N TYR A 274 13.93 11.04 4.85
CA TYR A 274 13.73 11.23 6.29
C TYR A 274 12.70 10.27 6.92
N ASP A 275 12.22 9.28 6.16
CA ASP A 275 11.53 8.13 6.75
C ASP A 275 12.57 7.18 7.39
N VAL A 276 12.10 6.22 8.19
CA VAL A 276 12.93 5.22 8.87
C VAL A 276 12.57 3.80 8.45
N LEU A 277 13.52 2.89 8.58
CA LEU A 277 13.29 1.45 8.41
C LEU A 277 12.94 0.84 9.76
N VAL A 278 11.80 0.18 9.84
CA VAL A 278 11.35 -0.52 11.04
C VAL A 278 11.46 -2.02 10.80
N PRO A 279 12.28 -2.74 11.59
CA PRO A 279 12.39 -4.19 11.46
C PRO A 279 11.06 -4.86 11.85
N LEU A 280 10.59 -5.80 11.03
CA LEU A 280 9.41 -6.63 11.29
C LEU A 280 9.76 -7.92 12.05
N MET A 281 11.05 -8.22 12.17
CA MET A 281 11.59 -9.32 12.94
C MET A 281 12.98 -8.98 13.50
N PRO A 282 13.47 -9.67 14.54
CA PRO A 282 14.78 -9.40 15.12
C PRO A 282 15.91 -9.44 14.07
N VAL A 283 16.68 -8.37 13.97
CA VAL A 283 17.74 -8.20 12.94
C VAL A 283 18.78 -9.30 13.06
N GLU A 284 19.12 -9.73 14.26
CA GLU A 284 20.10 -10.78 14.53
C GLU A 284 19.67 -12.11 13.90
N ARG A 285 18.37 -12.43 13.96
CA ARG A 285 17.81 -13.64 13.35
C ARG A 285 17.91 -13.60 11.83
N VAL A 286 17.71 -12.43 11.24
CA VAL A 286 17.84 -12.23 9.78
C VAL A 286 19.30 -12.39 9.37
N LEU A 287 20.22 -11.76 10.11
CA LEU A 287 21.66 -11.83 9.84
C LEU A 287 22.20 -13.27 9.96
N GLN A 288 21.76 -14.04 10.95
CA GLN A 288 22.13 -15.46 11.10
C GLN A 288 21.66 -16.31 9.91
N ASN A 289 20.50 -15.98 9.33
CA ASN A 289 19.89 -16.71 8.22
C ASN A 289 20.09 -16.02 6.86
N ALA A 290 20.99 -15.04 6.76
CA ALA A 290 21.13 -14.17 5.59
C ALA A 290 21.41 -14.95 4.30
N LYS A 291 22.16 -16.06 4.36
CA LYS A 291 22.43 -16.90 3.18
C LYS A 291 21.17 -17.54 2.60
N VAL A 292 20.22 -17.92 3.46
CA VAL A 292 18.95 -18.54 3.05
C VAL A 292 17.98 -17.46 2.58
N ILE A 293 17.80 -16.41 3.40
CA ILE A 293 16.85 -15.32 3.14
C ILE A 293 17.20 -14.56 1.86
N PHE A 294 18.49 -14.31 1.61
CA PHE A 294 19.00 -13.61 0.43
C PHE A 294 19.62 -14.57 -0.60
N GLY A 295 19.19 -15.83 -0.60
CA GLY A 295 19.72 -16.87 -1.49
C GLY A 295 19.60 -16.50 -2.97
N SER A 296 18.50 -15.84 -3.35
CA SER A 296 18.23 -15.37 -4.72
C SER A 296 18.95 -14.08 -5.11
N LEU A 297 19.58 -13.37 -4.16
CA LEU A 297 20.27 -12.11 -4.42
C LEU A 297 21.74 -12.35 -4.80
N SER A 298 22.29 -11.43 -5.62
CA SER A 298 23.72 -11.41 -5.93
C SER A 298 24.57 -11.24 -4.67
N SER A 299 25.82 -11.69 -4.70
CA SER A 299 26.75 -11.59 -3.56
C SER A 299 26.95 -10.14 -3.10
N LYS A 300 27.06 -9.20 -4.05
CA LYS A 300 27.17 -7.76 -3.80
C LYS A 300 25.94 -7.22 -3.07
N LEU A 301 24.75 -7.52 -3.58
CA LEU A 301 23.48 -7.05 -3.02
C LEU A 301 23.21 -7.66 -1.65
N ARG A 302 23.52 -8.94 -1.46
CA ARG A 302 23.47 -9.62 -0.15
C ARG A 302 24.35 -8.93 0.89
N SER A 303 25.60 -8.60 0.53
CA SER A 303 26.51 -7.89 1.43
C SER A 303 25.96 -6.52 1.82
N ARG A 304 25.39 -5.78 0.86
CA ARG A 304 24.78 -4.47 1.11
C ARG A 304 23.53 -4.57 2.00
N ALA A 305 22.66 -5.53 1.74
CA ALA A 305 21.49 -5.81 2.57
C ALA A 305 21.89 -6.11 4.02
N THR A 306 22.94 -6.91 4.24
CA THR A 306 23.46 -7.15 5.59
C THR A 306 24.10 -5.91 6.23
N GLY A 307 24.71 -5.03 5.42
CA GLY A 307 25.25 -3.75 5.87
C GLY A 307 24.15 -2.83 6.36
N VAL A 308 23.13 -2.59 5.51
CA VAL A 308 21.94 -1.79 5.84
C VAL A 308 21.27 -2.31 7.11
N LEU A 309 21.03 -3.62 7.22
CA LEU A 309 20.40 -4.23 8.40
C LEU A 309 21.13 -3.92 9.71
N ARG A 310 22.46 -3.78 9.70
CA ARG A 310 23.25 -3.46 10.90
C ARG A 310 23.16 -2.00 11.33
N LEU A 311 22.75 -1.12 10.42
CA LEU A 311 22.60 0.32 10.67
C LEU A 311 21.17 0.69 11.06
N ILE A 312 20.22 -0.25 10.91
CA ILE A 312 18.84 -0.03 11.31
C ILE A 312 18.76 0.09 12.82
N ASP A 313 18.40 1.29 13.27
CA ASP A 313 17.94 1.59 14.61
C ASP A 313 16.59 2.29 14.53
N ASP A 314 15.95 2.48 15.67
CA ASP A 314 14.61 3.03 15.82
C ASP A 314 14.45 4.49 15.34
N THR A 315 15.56 5.19 15.06
CA THR A 315 15.57 6.61 14.66
C THR A 315 16.47 6.95 13.47
N THR A 316 17.23 5.98 12.93
CA THR A 316 18.13 6.19 11.79
C THR A 316 17.32 6.37 10.52
N THR A 317 17.51 7.51 9.85
CA THR A 317 16.78 7.84 8.62
C THR A 317 17.38 7.11 7.41
N ILE A 318 16.61 7.01 6.33
CA ILE A 318 17.08 6.37 5.09
C ILE A 318 18.31 7.09 4.51
N ILE A 319 18.36 8.42 4.59
CA ILE A 319 19.54 9.19 4.14
C ILE A 319 20.78 8.89 4.98
N GLU A 320 20.65 8.73 6.30
CA GLU A 320 21.77 8.34 7.17
C GLU A 320 22.25 6.92 6.87
N ILE A 321 21.33 5.97 6.68
CA ILE A 321 21.67 4.61 6.26
C ILE A 321 22.43 4.64 4.94
N GLN A 322 22.01 5.46 3.98
CA GLN A 322 22.66 5.60 2.69
C GLN A 322 24.08 6.17 2.84
N GLU A 323 24.26 7.22 3.63
CA GLU A 323 25.55 7.87 3.89
C GLU A 323 26.51 6.92 4.63
N GLU A 324 26.06 6.30 5.73
CA GLU A 324 26.88 5.40 6.54
C GLU A 324 27.23 4.10 5.82
N ALA A 325 26.34 3.57 4.99
CA ALA A 325 26.61 2.38 4.18
C ALA A 325 27.41 2.68 2.90
N GLY A 326 27.64 3.97 2.58
CA GLY A 326 28.31 4.38 1.35
C GLY A 326 27.58 3.94 0.07
N LEU A 327 26.25 3.97 0.10
CA LEU A 327 25.41 3.56 -1.01
C LEU A 327 25.00 4.77 -1.86
N THR A 328 24.86 4.58 -3.16
CA THR A 328 24.13 5.56 -3.98
C THR A 328 22.63 5.44 -3.72
N ARG A 329 21.85 6.43 -4.15
CA ARG A 329 20.38 6.40 -4.02
C ARG A 329 19.72 5.21 -4.71
N SER A 330 20.16 4.85 -5.92
CA SER A 330 19.62 3.66 -6.62
C SER A 330 19.99 2.38 -5.88
N GLU A 331 21.20 2.29 -5.31
CA GLU A 331 21.64 1.12 -4.56
C GLU A 331 20.93 0.99 -3.21
N SER A 332 20.66 2.10 -2.51
CA SER A 332 19.87 2.09 -1.28
C SER A 332 18.41 1.73 -1.56
N ASP A 333 17.80 2.31 -2.60
CA ASP A 333 16.44 1.97 -3.04
C ASP A 333 16.32 0.48 -3.38
N GLU A 334 17.25 -0.09 -4.16
CA GLU A 334 17.25 -1.52 -4.51
C GLU A 334 17.34 -2.40 -3.26
N VAL A 335 18.28 -2.11 -2.35
CA VAL A 335 18.48 -2.89 -1.12
C VAL A 335 17.25 -2.83 -0.22
N ILE A 336 16.72 -1.63 0.02
CA ILE A 336 15.53 -1.42 0.87
C ILE A 336 14.33 -2.12 0.25
N ALA A 337 14.15 -2.03 -1.07
CA ALA A 337 13.07 -2.69 -1.78
C ALA A 337 13.10 -4.21 -1.58
N HIS A 338 14.28 -4.84 -1.65
CA HIS A 338 14.41 -6.28 -1.37
C HIS A 338 14.14 -6.64 0.08
N LEU A 339 14.54 -5.81 1.05
CA LEU A 339 14.24 -6.04 2.46
C LEU A 339 12.73 -5.96 2.73
N ILE A 340 12.03 -5.04 2.07
CA ILE A 340 10.58 -4.89 2.14
C ILE A 340 9.88 -6.09 1.47
N SER A 341 10.31 -6.49 0.27
CA SER A 341 9.66 -7.58 -0.46
C SER A 341 9.68 -8.89 0.32
N LYS A 342 10.81 -9.18 0.99
CA LYS A 342 11.00 -10.34 1.87
C LYS A 342 10.39 -10.18 3.26
N GLY A 343 9.67 -9.07 3.54
CA GLY A 343 8.96 -8.85 4.80
C GLY A 343 9.87 -8.67 6.01
N ILE A 344 11.10 -8.21 5.79
CA ILE A 344 12.12 -8.05 6.84
C ILE A 344 11.98 -6.69 7.51
N VAL A 345 11.75 -5.65 6.70
CA VAL A 345 11.57 -4.27 7.16
C VAL A 345 10.32 -3.67 6.54
N ARG A 346 9.83 -2.59 7.15
CA ARG A 346 8.88 -1.67 6.53
C ARG A 346 9.39 -0.24 6.64
N VAL A 347 8.96 0.63 5.73
CA VAL A 347 9.22 2.08 5.84
C VAL A 347 8.14 2.71 6.72
N ALA A 348 8.56 3.56 7.65
CA ALA A 348 7.67 4.30 8.53
C ALA A 348 8.06 5.77 8.55
N SER A 349 7.06 6.64 8.62
CA SER A 349 7.31 8.06 8.81
C SER A 349 7.51 8.37 10.29
N LEU A 350 8.37 9.35 10.56
CA LEU A 350 8.67 9.85 11.90
C LEU A 350 7.67 10.93 12.31
N PHE A 351 7.02 10.73 13.45
CA PHE A 351 6.09 11.66 14.07
C PHE A 351 6.70 12.14 15.40
N PRO A 352 7.24 13.36 15.46
CA PRO A 352 7.79 13.88 16.70
C PRO A 352 6.66 14.21 17.69
N LEU A 353 6.92 13.90 18.96
CA LEU A 353 6.11 14.29 20.10
C LEU A 353 7.00 15.04 21.09
N LEU A 354 6.66 16.31 21.32
CA LEU A 354 7.27 17.14 22.35
C LEU A 354 6.33 17.23 23.55
N GLU A 355 6.89 17.17 24.76
CA GLU A 355 6.13 17.44 25.99
C GLU A 355 5.77 18.94 26.08
N GLU A 356 4.83 19.32 26.94
CA GLU A 356 4.37 20.71 27.03
C GLU A 356 5.49 21.70 27.35
N LYS A 357 5.37 22.92 26.82
CA LYS A 357 6.36 23.98 27.01
C LYS A 357 6.19 24.59 28.40
N ASP A 358 6.74 23.93 29.40
CA ASP A 358 6.79 24.44 30.76
C ASP A 358 8.07 25.26 31.05
N GLU A 359 8.15 25.85 32.24
CA GLU A 359 9.34 26.59 32.68
C GLU A 359 10.60 25.72 32.71
N ARG A 360 10.44 24.41 32.98
CA ARG A 360 11.56 23.45 33.03
C ARG A 360 12.13 23.20 31.64
N PHE A 361 11.26 23.08 30.63
CA PHE A 361 11.68 22.93 29.25
C PHE A 361 12.40 24.18 28.75
N THR A 362 11.93 25.36 29.13
CA THR A 362 12.62 26.62 28.79
C THR A 362 14.01 26.69 29.43
N ALA A 363 14.12 26.36 30.72
CA ALA A 363 15.42 26.26 31.40
C ALA A 363 16.32 25.18 30.76
N TYR A 364 15.77 24.06 30.31
CA TYR A 364 16.52 23.03 29.59
C TYR A 364 17.13 23.57 28.29
N LEU A 365 16.35 24.31 27.49
CA LEU A 365 16.83 24.93 26.25
C LEU A 365 18.00 25.90 26.50
N GLU A 366 17.96 26.65 27.60
CA GLU A 366 19.05 27.52 28.02
C GLU A 366 20.30 26.72 28.42
N VAL A 367 20.13 25.62 29.16
CA VAL A 367 21.23 24.76 29.62
C VAL A 367 21.94 24.06 28.46
N ILE A 368 21.20 23.55 27.47
CA ILE A 368 21.81 22.93 26.28
C ILE A 368 22.42 23.98 25.32
N GLY A 369 22.19 25.27 25.56
CA GLY A 369 22.72 26.36 24.77
C GLY A 369 22.21 26.35 23.33
N ILE A 370 20.91 26.14 23.12
CA ILE A 370 20.36 26.04 21.76
C ILE A 370 20.58 27.37 20.99
N PRO A 371 21.19 27.34 19.79
CA PRO A 371 21.36 28.54 18.98
C PRO A 371 20.02 29.23 18.67
N LYS A 372 20.01 30.57 18.61
CA LYS A 372 18.77 31.35 18.39
C LYS A 372 18.01 30.92 17.13
N ASN A 373 18.71 30.64 16.04
CA ASN A 373 18.10 30.13 14.80
C ASN A 373 17.40 28.78 14.99
N ASN A 374 17.96 27.88 15.80
CA ASN A 374 17.34 26.60 16.13
C ASN A 374 16.14 26.78 17.06
N TYR A 375 16.20 27.74 17.99
CA TYR A 375 15.08 28.12 18.84
C TYR A 375 13.89 28.65 18.02
N ASP A 376 14.16 29.49 17.02
CA ASP A 376 13.12 30.03 16.12
C ASP A 376 12.45 28.91 15.30
N ILE A 377 13.23 27.96 14.78
CA ILE A 377 12.71 26.76 14.12
C ILE A 377 11.86 25.95 15.10
N LEU A 378 12.38 25.69 16.31
CA LEU A 378 11.66 24.90 17.32
C LEU A 378 10.30 25.52 17.63
N ASN A 379 10.22 26.84 17.83
CA ASN A 379 8.95 27.53 18.08
C ASN A 379 7.98 27.44 16.90
N SER A 380 8.48 27.44 15.65
CA SER A 380 7.62 27.38 14.47
C SER A 380 7.02 25.99 14.26
N ILE A 381 7.76 24.92 14.61
CA ILE A 381 7.33 23.53 14.47
C ILE A 381 6.62 22.96 15.69
N TRP A 382 6.80 23.57 16.88
CA TRP A 382 6.37 23.05 18.18
C TRP A 382 4.92 22.54 18.18
N ARG A 383 3.99 23.39 17.72
CA ARG A 383 2.55 23.10 17.71
C ARG A 383 2.15 21.93 16.81
N TYR A 384 3.06 21.45 15.97
CA TYR A 384 2.86 20.31 15.09
C TYR A 384 3.60 19.06 15.55
N CYS A 385 4.41 19.15 16.61
CA CYS A 385 5.11 18.01 17.21
C CYS A 385 4.20 17.31 18.24
N ASP A 386 3.02 16.89 17.78
CA ASP A 386 1.92 16.35 18.56
C ASP A 386 1.68 14.85 18.30
N SER A 387 2.63 14.18 17.66
CA SER A 387 2.52 12.83 17.09
C SER A 387 1.50 12.63 15.96
N GLN A 388 0.78 13.68 15.52
CA GLN A 388 -0.21 13.59 14.43
C GLN A 388 0.37 13.99 13.08
N ASN A 389 1.42 14.81 13.07
CA ASN A 389 2.08 15.26 11.86
C ASN A 389 3.46 14.61 11.73
N SER A 390 3.73 14.02 10.58
CA SER A 390 5.05 13.52 10.22
C SER A 390 6.02 14.68 9.97
N VAL A 391 7.33 14.44 10.09
CA VAL A 391 8.36 15.43 9.74
C VAL A 391 8.12 16.05 8.35
N LYS A 392 7.71 15.24 7.38
CA LYS A 392 7.37 15.68 6.01
C LYS A 392 6.21 16.68 5.99
N GLU A 393 5.15 16.39 6.73
CA GLU A 393 3.97 17.27 6.81
C GLU A 393 4.29 18.57 7.56
N ILE A 394 5.08 18.48 8.63
CA ILE A 394 5.57 19.66 9.38
C ILE A 394 6.40 20.55 8.45
N ALA A 395 7.31 19.96 7.67
CA ALA A 395 8.14 20.68 6.70
C ALA A 395 7.27 21.43 5.69
N LYS A 396 6.25 20.76 5.13
CA LYS A 396 5.30 21.37 4.18
C LYS A 396 4.47 22.48 4.82
N LYS A 397 4.00 22.31 6.06
CA LYS A 397 3.14 23.29 6.76
C LYS A 397 3.91 24.53 7.21
N THR A 398 5.17 24.37 7.60
CA THR A 398 5.99 25.46 8.15
C THR A 398 6.92 26.09 7.13
N GLY A 399 7.14 25.45 5.99
CA GLY A 399 8.17 25.86 5.02
C GLY A 399 9.60 25.57 5.47
N THR A 400 9.78 24.91 6.63
CA THR A 400 11.12 24.55 7.14
C THR A 400 11.58 23.23 6.50
N PRO A 401 12.82 23.15 5.99
CA PRO A 401 13.35 21.89 5.43
C PRO A 401 13.35 20.74 6.45
N ALA A 402 12.97 19.54 6.02
CA ALA A 402 12.90 18.35 6.88
C ALA A 402 14.23 17.99 7.55
N SER A 403 15.36 18.16 6.84
CA SER A 403 16.71 18.03 7.42
C SER A 403 16.91 18.92 8.63
N ARG A 404 16.55 20.21 8.52
CA ARG A 404 16.68 21.18 9.61
C ARG A 404 15.75 20.85 10.77
N ILE A 405 14.54 20.37 10.48
CA ILE A 405 13.61 19.91 11.52
C ILE A 405 14.22 18.76 12.32
N ILE A 406 14.72 17.72 11.64
CA ILE A 406 15.31 16.55 12.30
C ILE A 406 16.56 16.92 13.08
N GLU A 407 17.44 17.74 12.50
CA GLU A 407 18.65 18.24 13.18
C GLU A 407 18.29 18.95 14.50
N VAL A 408 17.35 19.91 14.45
CA VAL A 408 16.90 20.64 15.64
C VAL A 408 16.28 19.69 16.67
N LEU A 409 15.37 18.81 16.25
CA LEU A 409 14.72 17.87 17.17
C LEU A 409 15.72 16.88 17.80
N ARG A 410 16.77 16.48 17.08
CA ARG A 410 17.82 15.61 17.62
C ARG A 410 18.67 16.29 18.68
N THR A 411 18.92 17.60 18.55
CA THR A 411 19.64 18.35 19.60
C THR A 411 18.89 18.37 20.93
N LEU A 412 17.57 18.17 20.92
CA LEU A 412 16.75 18.04 22.13
C LEU A 412 16.86 16.67 22.81
N GLY A 413 17.47 15.68 22.16
CA GLY A 413 17.72 14.36 22.74
C GLY A 413 16.46 13.68 23.28
N LYS A 414 16.47 13.33 24.57
CA LYS A 414 15.39 12.57 25.23
C LYS A 414 14.07 13.35 25.38
N GLN A 415 14.07 14.66 25.12
CA GLN A 415 12.85 15.47 25.17
C GLN A 415 11.93 15.27 23.95
N VAL A 416 12.44 14.64 22.88
CA VAL A 416 11.63 14.27 21.72
C VAL A 416 11.33 12.78 21.77
N LYS A 417 10.05 12.44 21.82
CA LYS A 417 9.57 11.06 21.61
C LYS A 417 9.26 10.89 20.13
N TRP A 418 9.83 9.87 19.51
CA TRP A 418 9.57 9.54 18.10
C TRP A 418 8.53 8.45 17.99
N VAL A 419 7.36 8.80 17.46
CA VAL A 419 6.32 7.83 17.13
C VAL A 419 6.49 7.40 15.68
N LYS A 420 6.50 6.08 15.44
CA LYS A 420 6.63 5.49 14.10
C LYS A 420 5.27 5.01 13.66
N ARG A 421 4.75 5.54 12.56
CA ARG A 421 3.53 5.01 11.92
C ARG A 421 3.87 4.55 10.52
N PRO A 422 3.30 3.43 10.04
CA PRO A 422 3.37 3.11 8.62
C PRO A 422 2.90 4.36 7.88
N GLY A 423 3.63 4.75 6.83
CA GLY A 423 3.30 5.94 6.05
C GLY A 423 1.91 5.79 5.46
N VAL A 424 0.88 6.22 6.19
CA VAL A 424 -0.42 6.54 5.62
C VAL A 424 -0.22 7.93 5.05
N LYS A 425 0.31 7.95 3.83
CA LYS A 425 0.69 9.16 3.10
C LYS A 425 -0.52 10.05 2.85
#